data_AF-A0A3B8KTE5-F1
#
_entry.id   AF-A0A3B8KTE5-F1
#
_cell.length_a   1.000
_cell.length_b   1.000
_cell.length_c   1.000
_cell.angle_alpha   90.00
_cell.angle_beta   90.00
_cell.angle_gamma   90.00
#
_symmetry.space_group_name_H-M   'P 1'
#
loop_
_entity.id
_entity.type
_entity.pdbx_description
1 polymer ?
#
loop_
_entity_poly.entity_id
_entity_poly.type
_entity_poly.pdbx_seq_one_letter_code
_entity_poly.pdbx_strand_id
1 'polypeptide(L)'
;MSDPPLSPRIRWGLIGLGSLVAAVAIGNAESCLSANDRSRWATVWSLAERGTYQIDEIDSLVVLHKPSGKRRLRFRTIDKVRHDGHFYSSKPPLFPTLVAGVYTLVGGITGWNLIDNTETISRAILLLVNWLPWTIALVVLAGVLERHARHQSTRILVLATAAVGTLLLPFLVALNNHTIAATAVVFVAAAVLRVTVEHDHCPRHFIFAGLFSGWAAANDLPAASLIVVAGWLLLQTDRRRTLMFFLPSVVLVLAAFVTTNVIATGGWKPFYAYYGTEKYLWTVDGQQSYWLNPQGIDKGGDSMPVYLVL
;
A
#
# COMPACT_ATOMS: atom_id res chain seq x y z
N MET A 1 -24.02 -6.35 31.21
CA MET A 1 -22.77 -5.76 31.72
C MET A 1 -21.68 -5.98 30.68
N SER A 2 -20.76 -5.03 30.50
CA SER A 2 -19.59 -5.23 29.64
C SER A 2 -18.55 -6.07 30.37
N ASP A 3 -17.94 -7.03 29.69
CA ASP A 3 -16.85 -7.81 30.24
C ASP A 3 -15.64 -6.90 30.50
N PRO A 4 -14.81 -7.19 31.52
CA PRO A 4 -13.60 -6.42 31.79
C PRO A 4 -12.65 -6.42 30.57
N PRO A 5 -11.74 -5.44 30.48
CA PRO A 5 -10.73 -5.38 29.43
C PRO A 5 -9.93 -6.68 29.32
N LEU A 6 -9.34 -6.95 28.15
CA LEU A 6 -8.44 -8.10 28.04
C LEU A 6 -7.25 -7.92 28.97
N SER A 7 -6.78 -9.02 29.55
CA SER A 7 -5.54 -8.98 30.31
C SER A 7 -4.40 -8.50 29.40
N PRO A 8 -3.45 -7.70 29.92
CA PRO A 8 -2.32 -7.23 29.11
C PRO A 8 -1.55 -8.37 28.44
N ARG A 9 -1.45 -9.52 29.12
CA ARG A 9 -0.80 -10.73 28.57
C ARG A 9 -1.49 -11.25 27.31
N ILE A 10 -2.83 -11.35 27.31
CA ILE A 10 -3.58 -11.82 26.15
C ILE A 10 -3.51 -10.79 25.01
N ARG A 11 -3.75 -9.51 25.32
CA ARG A 11 -3.73 -8.44 24.32
C ARG A 11 -2.38 -8.34 23.62
N TRP A 12 -1.30 -8.22 24.38
CA TRP A 12 0.05 -8.12 23.81
C TRP A 12 0.54 -9.45 23.24
N GLY A 13 0.06 -10.59 23.75
CA GLY A 13 0.32 -11.90 23.17
C GLY A 13 -0.24 -12.02 21.75
N LEU A 14 -1.48 -11.59 21.50
CA LEU A 14 -2.10 -11.63 20.17
C LEU A 14 -1.42 -10.66 19.18
N ILE A 15 -1.15 -9.42 19.61
CA ILE A 15 -0.45 -8.44 18.79
C ILE A 15 0.97 -8.93 18.47
N GLY A 16 1.68 -9.42 19.49
CA GLY A 16 3.04 -9.95 19.37
C GLY A 16 3.11 -11.16 18.46
N LEU A 17 2.13 -12.07 18.53
CA LEU A 17 2.04 -13.23 17.63
C LEU A 17 1.92 -12.78 16.17
N GLY A 18 0.96 -11.90 15.85
CA GLY A 18 0.80 -11.39 14.50
C GLY A 18 2.05 -10.67 14.00
N SER A 19 2.59 -9.75 14.82
CA SER A 19 3.80 -8.99 14.52
C SER A 19 5.01 -9.89 14.26
N LEU A 20 5.20 -10.94 15.08
CA LEU A 20 6.29 -11.89 14.91
C LEU A 20 6.11 -12.73 13.64
N VAL A 21 4.92 -13.27 13.38
CA VAL A 21 4.63 -14.03 12.16
C VAL A 21 4.92 -13.20 10.92
N ALA A 22 4.47 -11.96 10.88
CA ALA A 22 4.73 -11.05 9.77
C ALA A 22 6.23 -10.73 9.59
N ALA A 23 6.94 -10.43 10.67
CA ALA A 23 8.38 -10.14 10.62
C ALA A 23 9.19 -11.35 10.14
N VAL A 24 8.88 -12.55 10.65
CA VAL A 24 9.52 -13.80 10.22
C VAL A 24 9.19 -14.10 8.76
N ALA A 25 7.95 -13.91 8.33
CA ALA A 25 7.57 -14.10 6.93
C ALA A 25 8.35 -13.17 6.00
N ILE A 26 8.44 -11.88 6.32
CA ILE A 26 9.26 -10.91 5.56
C ILE A 26 10.73 -11.32 5.57
N GLY A 27 11.27 -11.70 6.73
CA GLY A 27 12.66 -12.10 6.89
C GLY A 27 13.06 -13.31 6.04
N ASN A 28 12.11 -14.18 5.69
CA ASN A 28 12.32 -15.37 4.87
C ASN A 28 11.83 -15.21 3.42
N ALA A 29 11.11 -14.14 3.10
CA ALA A 29 10.57 -13.93 1.76
C ALA A 29 11.67 -13.59 0.75
N GLU A 30 11.59 -14.22 -0.42
CA GLU A 30 12.32 -13.76 -1.60
C GLU A 30 11.77 -12.39 -2.03
N SER A 31 12.61 -11.46 -2.46
CA SER A 31 12.14 -10.16 -2.97
C SER A 31 11.70 -10.25 -4.43
N CYS A 32 10.81 -9.34 -4.84
CA CYS A 32 10.35 -9.22 -6.23
C CYS A 32 9.46 -10.40 -6.68
N LEU A 33 8.58 -10.86 -5.78
CA LEU A 33 7.80 -12.11 -5.89
C LEU A 33 6.86 -12.14 -7.10
N SER A 34 6.28 -10.98 -7.45
CA SER A 34 5.27 -10.88 -8.51
C SER A 34 5.61 -9.75 -9.49
N ALA A 35 4.98 -9.76 -10.66
CA ALA A 35 5.10 -8.65 -11.61
C ALA A 35 4.64 -7.33 -10.97
N ASN A 36 3.57 -7.39 -10.18
CA ASN A 36 3.01 -6.27 -9.43
C ASN A 36 4.02 -5.69 -8.42
N ASP A 37 4.70 -6.54 -7.67
CA ASP A 37 5.77 -6.18 -6.73
C ASP A 37 6.98 -5.57 -7.48
N ARG A 38 7.46 -6.27 -8.52
CA ARG A 38 8.57 -5.82 -9.37
C ARG A 38 8.36 -4.45 -10.00
N SER A 39 7.15 -4.18 -10.46
CA SER A 39 6.79 -2.90 -11.08
C SER A 39 6.98 -1.71 -10.12
N ARG A 40 6.64 -1.91 -8.84
CA ARG A 40 6.86 -0.87 -7.82
C ARG A 40 8.33 -0.73 -7.46
N TRP A 41 9.05 -1.84 -7.27
CA TRP A 41 10.49 -1.79 -7.03
C TRP A 41 11.28 -1.14 -8.17
N ALA A 42 10.86 -1.36 -9.41
CA ALA A 42 11.46 -0.71 -10.57
C ALA A 42 11.29 0.81 -10.50
N THR A 43 10.12 1.30 -10.08
CA THR A 43 9.88 2.74 -9.85
C THR A 43 10.73 3.27 -8.70
N VAL A 44 10.79 2.54 -7.58
CA VAL A 44 11.60 2.90 -6.40
C VAL A 44 13.06 3.11 -6.79
N TRP A 45 13.63 2.12 -7.49
CA TRP A 45 15.02 2.20 -7.95
C TRP A 45 15.23 3.33 -8.95
N SER A 46 14.35 3.47 -9.95
CA SER A 46 14.54 4.47 -11.01
C SER A 46 14.47 5.90 -10.47
N LEU A 47 13.59 6.15 -9.51
CA LEU A 47 13.54 7.44 -8.83
C LEU A 47 14.81 7.70 -8.01
N ALA A 48 15.27 6.71 -7.25
CA ALA A 48 16.43 6.88 -6.38
C ALA A 48 17.77 6.97 -7.12
N GLU A 49 17.94 6.19 -8.19
CA GLU A 49 19.23 6.01 -8.87
C GLU A 49 19.33 6.81 -10.18
N ARG A 50 18.18 7.21 -10.75
CA ARG A 50 18.11 7.93 -12.04
C ARG A 50 17.27 9.19 -11.99
N GLY A 51 16.57 9.46 -10.89
CA GLY A 51 15.73 10.66 -10.77
C GLY A 51 14.55 10.68 -11.74
N THR A 52 14.08 9.51 -12.20
CA THR A 52 13.03 9.40 -13.23
C THR A 52 12.04 8.28 -12.90
N TYR A 53 10.81 8.40 -13.41
CA TYR A 53 9.80 7.33 -13.38
C TYR A 53 9.98 6.29 -14.48
N GLN A 54 10.91 6.51 -15.42
CA GLN A 54 11.23 5.56 -16.49
C GLN A 54 11.94 4.34 -15.91
N ILE A 55 11.43 3.14 -16.22
CA ILE A 55 11.93 1.87 -15.68
C ILE A 55 12.71 1.03 -16.69
N ASP A 56 13.01 1.58 -17.87
CA ASP A 56 13.64 0.88 -18.99
C ASP A 56 14.92 0.14 -18.58
N GLU A 57 15.79 0.83 -17.85
CA GLU A 57 17.08 0.30 -17.42
C GLU A 57 16.89 -0.91 -16.51
N ILE A 58 16.26 -0.73 -15.34
CA ILE A 58 16.13 -1.81 -14.36
C ILE A 58 15.30 -3.00 -14.86
N ASP A 59 14.30 -2.78 -15.73
CA ASP A 59 13.51 -3.86 -16.34
C ASP A 59 14.35 -4.75 -17.29
N SER A 60 15.43 -4.18 -17.85
CA SER A 60 16.37 -4.88 -18.74
C SER A 60 17.62 -5.41 -18.04
N LEU A 61 17.87 -5.03 -16.77
CA LEU A 61 19.05 -5.47 -16.03
C LEU A 61 19.01 -6.97 -15.69
N VAL A 62 20.08 -7.66 -16.08
CA VAL A 62 20.35 -9.04 -15.68
C VAL A 62 21.20 -9.02 -14.42
N VAL A 63 20.59 -9.33 -13.27
CA VAL A 63 21.25 -9.27 -11.94
C VAL A 63 21.37 -10.66 -11.33
N LEU A 64 22.30 -10.82 -10.38
CA LEU A 64 22.48 -12.07 -9.66
C LEU A 64 21.30 -12.30 -8.71
N HIS A 65 20.53 -13.36 -8.94
CA HIS A 65 19.55 -13.82 -7.98
C HIS A 65 20.24 -14.71 -6.93
N LYS A 66 20.73 -14.10 -5.85
CA LYS A 66 21.54 -14.78 -4.82
C LYS A 66 20.97 -16.10 -4.31
N PRO A 67 19.66 -16.22 -3.96
CA PRO A 67 19.11 -17.49 -3.48
C PRO A 67 19.26 -18.67 -4.47
N SER A 68 19.20 -18.41 -5.78
CA SER A 68 19.30 -19.43 -6.83
C SER A 68 20.69 -19.55 -7.46
N GLY A 69 21.59 -18.58 -7.19
CA GLY A 69 22.89 -18.45 -7.85
C GLY A 69 22.86 -18.09 -9.33
N LYS A 70 21.68 -17.88 -9.94
CA LYS A 70 21.53 -17.62 -11.39
C LYS A 70 21.33 -16.13 -11.67
N ARG A 71 21.90 -15.67 -12.79
CA ARG A 71 21.67 -14.33 -13.31
C ARG A 71 20.36 -14.28 -14.10
N ARG A 72 19.47 -13.33 -13.78
CA ARG A 72 18.12 -13.23 -14.36
C ARG A 72 17.66 -11.78 -14.45
N LEU A 73 16.64 -11.55 -15.27
CA LEU A 73 15.91 -10.28 -15.38
C LEU A 73 15.01 -10.09 -14.17
N ARG A 74 15.61 -9.82 -13.02
CA ARG A 74 14.97 -9.93 -11.71
C ARG A 74 13.84 -8.92 -11.51
N PHE A 75 13.95 -7.74 -12.10
CA PHE A 75 12.97 -6.67 -11.95
C PHE A 75 12.02 -6.57 -13.15
N ARG A 76 12.18 -7.44 -14.16
CA ARG A 76 11.32 -7.42 -15.34
C ARG A 76 9.87 -7.66 -14.97
N THR A 77 8.99 -6.79 -15.44
CA THR A 77 7.56 -6.85 -15.11
C THR A 77 6.66 -6.81 -16.35
N ILE A 78 5.51 -7.48 -16.24
CA ILE A 78 4.39 -7.33 -17.17
C ILE A 78 3.48 -6.14 -16.79
N ASP A 79 3.58 -5.66 -15.55
CA ASP A 79 2.80 -4.54 -15.02
C ASP A 79 3.46 -3.21 -15.40
N LYS A 80 3.64 -2.99 -16.70
CA LYS A 80 4.25 -1.79 -17.27
C LYS A 80 3.51 -1.32 -18.50
N VAL A 81 3.66 -0.03 -18.78
CA VAL A 81 3.10 0.64 -19.97
C VAL A 81 4.21 1.31 -20.75
N ARG A 82 3.96 1.56 -22.04
CA ARG A 82 4.83 2.37 -22.87
C ARG A 82 4.22 3.75 -23.08
N HIS A 83 5.02 4.78 -22.82
CA HIS A 83 4.64 6.17 -23.01
C HIS A 83 5.86 6.94 -23.49
N ASP A 84 5.70 7.70 -24.59
CA ASP A 84 6.72 8.59 -25.14
C ASP A 84 8.09 7.91 -25.34
N GLY A 85 8.06 6.68 -25.85
CA GLY A 85 9.26 5.88 -26.14
C GLY A 85 9.82 5.09 -24.95
N HIS A 86 9.32 5.30 -23.74
CA HIS A 86 9.85 4.73 -22.51
C HIS A 86 8.86 3.81 -21.79
N PHE A 87 9.38 2.90 -20.97
CA PHE A 87 8.59 2.06 -20.09
C PHE A 87 8.39 2.69 -18.72
N TYR A 88 7.17 2.59 -18.20
CA TYR A 88 6.78 3.05 -16.87
C TYR A 88 6.02 1.97 -16.13
N SER A 89 6.04 2.00 -14.80
CA SER A 89 5.14 1.19 -13.99
C SER A 89 3.69 1.55 -14.29
N SER A 90 2.81 0.54 -14.38
CA SER A 90 1.37 0.80 -14.46
C SER A 90 0.75 1.22 -13.13
N LYS A 91 1.48 1.08 -12.01
CA LYS A 91 0.95 1.29 -10.66
C LYS A 91 0.93 2.79 -10.30
N PRO A 92 0.03 3.21 -9.40
CA PRO A 92 0.03 4.59 -8.91
C PRO A 92 1.41 4.99 -8.35
N PRO A 93 1.93 6.17 -8.73
CA PRO A 93 3.31 6.55 -8.42
C PRO A 93 3.51 7.04 -6.99
N LEU A 94 2.47 7.51 -6.29
CA LEU A 94 2.60 8.14 -4.97
C LEU A 94 3.33 7.26 -3.95
N PHE A 95 2.88 6.03 -3.75
CA PHE A 95 3.49 5.15 -2.76
C PHE A 95 4.93 4.74 -3.12
N PRO A 96 5.23 4.25 -4.34
CA PRO A 96 6.60 4.01 -4.77
C PRO A 96 7.52 5.23 -4.65
N THR A 97 7.00 6.46 -4.83
CA THR A 97 7.77 7.70 -4.64
C THR A 97 8.20 7.88 -3.19
N LEU A 98 7.30 7.66 -2.23
CA LEU A 98 7.66 7.71 -0.81
C LEU A 98 8.64 6.59 -0.44
N VAL A 99 8.44 5.39 -1.00
CA VAL A 99 9.34 4.24 -0.78
C VAL A 99 10.72 4.50 -1.38
N ALA A 100 10.84 5.24 -2.48
CA ALA A 100 12.12 5.68 -3.02
C ALA A 100 12.90 6.52 -2.00
N GLY A 101 12.23 7.45 -1.31
CA GLY A 101 12.84 8.22 -0.21
C GLY A 101 13.32 7.32 0.95
N VAL A 102 12.52 6.33 1.33
CA VAL A 102 12.93 5.34 2.36
C VAL A 102 14.13 4.52 1.88
N TYR A 103 14.12 4.06 0.63
CA TYR A 103 15.23 3.35 0.02
C TYR A 103 16.52 4.17 0.02
N THR A 104 16.46 5.44 -0.41
CA THR A 104 17.61 6.35 -0.40
C THR A 104 18.18 6.54 1.01
N LEU A 105 17.33 6.69 2.02
CA LEU A 105 17.78 6.83 3.41
C LEU A 105 18.43 5.54 3.93
N VAL A 106 17.77 4.39 3.75
CA VAL A 106 18.31 3.09 4.21
C VAL A 106 19.60 2.76 3.47
N GLY A 107 19.65 2.96 2.15
CA GLY A 107 20.84 2.76 1.33
C GLY A 107 21.98 3.70 1.72
N GLY A 108 21.70 4.97 2.00
CA GLY A 108 22.70 5.94 2.44
C GLY A 108 23.33 5.60 3.80
N ILE A 109 22.56 5.00 4.72
CA ILE A 109 23.04 4.60 6.05
C ILE A 109 23.81 3.27 5.99
N THR A 110 23.36 2.31 5.17
CA THR A 110 23.85 0.92 5.20
C THR A 110 24.82 0.59 4.07
N GLY A 111 24.85 1.40 3.01
CA GLY A 111 25.54 1.10 1.75
C GLY A 111 24.83 0.06 0.88
N TRP A 112 23.64 -0.42 1.26
CA TRP A 112 22.89 -1.42 0.49
C TRP A 112 22.16 -0.81 -0.71
N ASN A 113 22.07 -1.57 -1.79
CA ASN A 113 21.29 -1.20 -2.98
C ASN A 113 20.45 -2.37 -3.50
N LEU A 114 19.45 -2.07 -4.35
CA LEU A 114 18.52 -3.08 -4.87
C LEU A 114 19.18 -4.08 -5.84
N ILE A 115 20.35 -3.79 -6.39
CA ILE A 115 21.04 -4.67 -7.33
C ILE A 115 21.88 -5.71 -6.59
N ASP A 116 22.75 -5.26 -5.69
CA ASP A 116 23.73 -6.10 -4.99
C ASP A 116 23.18 -6.68 -3.68
N ASN A 117 22.25 -5.99 -3.03
CA ASN A 117 21.72 -6.35 -1.72
C ASN A 117 20.20 -6.55 -1.73
N THR A 118 19.62 -6.94 -2.87
CA THR A 118 18.16 -6.92 -3.09
C THR A 118 17.36 -7.47 -1.91
N GLU A 119 17.67 -8.68 -1.43
CA GLU A 119 16.97 -9.32 -0.31
C GLU A 119 17.05 -8.50 0.97
N THR A 120 18.24 -8.05 1.31
CA THR A 120 18.50 -7.37 2.57
C THR A 120 17.78 -6.02 2.59
N ILE A 121 17.94 -5.22 1.53
CA ILE A 121 17.35 -3.89 1.47
C ILE A 121 15.83 -3.94 1.29
N SER A 122 15.31 -4.86 0.47
CA SER A 122 13.86 -5.00 0.29
C SER A 122 13.18 -5.42 1.58
N ARG A 123 13.74 -6.39 2.31
CA ARG A 123 13.18 -6.85 3.61
C ARG A 123 13.22 -5.74 4.64
N ALA A 124 14.33 -4.99 4.72
CA ALA A 124 14.43 -3.84 5.61
C ALA A 124 13.35 -2.79 5.31
N ILE A 125 13.15 -2.45 4.03
CA ILE A 125 12.12 -1.52 3.61
C ILE A 125 10.72 -2.07 3.89
N LEU A 126 10.43 -3.34 3.58
CA LEU A 126 9.13 -3.97 3.87
C LEU A 126 8.83 -4.00 5.38
N LEU A 127 9.85 -4.17 6.24
CA LEU A 127 9.67 -4.04 7.67
C LEU A 127 9.20 -2.61 8.05
N LEU A 128 9.77 -1.58 7.39
CA LEU A 128 9.41 -0.19 7.65
C LEU A 128 8.04 0.20 7.07
N VAL A 129 7.72 -0.23 5.85
CA VAL A 129 6.53 0.28 5.12
C VAL A 129 5.32 -0.64 5.19
N ASN A 130 5.51 -1.92 5.50
CA ASN A 130 4.41 -2.89 5.65
C ASN A 130 4.25 -3.33 7.13
N TRP A 131 5.29 -3.94 7.70
CA TRP A 131 5.20 -4.56 9.04
C TRP A 131 4.92 -3.55 10.14
N LEU A 132 5.67 -2.44 10.17
CA LEU A 132 5.54 -1.44 11.22
C LEU A 132 4.14 -0.79 11.20
N PRO A 133 3.63 -0.25 10.08
CA PRO A 133 2.26 0.28 10.02
C PRO A 133 1.20 -0.75 10.40
N TRP A 134 1.35 -2.01 9.97
CA TRP A 134 0.41 -3.07 10.31
C TRP A 134 0.43 -3.44 11.79
N THR A 135 1.62 -3.50 12.40
CA THR A 135 1.76 -3.73 13.85
C THR A 135 1.12 -2.61 14.65
N ILE A 136 1.32 -1.35 14.24
CA ILE A 136 0.66 -0.19 14.87
C ILE A 136 -0.86 -0.28 14.68
N ALA A 137 -1.33 -0.68 13.49
CA ALA A 137 -2.76 -0.87 13.23
C ALA A 137 -3.38 -1.93 14.17
N LEU A 138 -2.67 -3.04 14.47
CA LEU A 138 -3.14 -4.02 15.46
C LEU A 138 -3.24 -3.41 16.88
N VAL A 139 -2.28 -2.58 17.27
CA VAL A 139 -2.31 -1.88 18.58
C VAL A 139 -3.51 -0.92 18.65
N VAL A 140 -3.75 -0.17 17.57
CA VAL A 140 -4.88 0.76 17.46
C VAL A 140 -6.21 -0.01 17.48
N LEU A 141 -6.32 -1.08 16.70
CA LEU A 141 -7.50 -1.95 16.67
C LEU A 141 -7.80 -2.55 18.04
N ALA A 142 -6.78 -3.05 18.75
CA ALA A 142 -6.96 -3.53 20.11
C ALA A 142 -7.51 -2.42 21.02
N GLY A 143 -6.99 -1.19 20.90
CA GLY A 143 -7.52 -0.04 21.64
C GLY A 143 -8.97 0.29 21.32
N VAL A 144 -9.38 0.19 20.04
CA VAL A 144 -10.78 0.36 19.61
C VAL A 144 -11.66 -0.74 20.21
N LEU A 145 -11.22 -2.00 20.16
CA LEU A 145 -11.95 -3.14 20.71
C LEU A 145 -12.14 -3.03 22.23
N GLU A 146 -11.14 -2.55 22.97
CA GLU A 146 -11.27 -2.33 24.41
C GLU A 146 -12.33 -1.27 24.75
N ARG A 147 -12.47 -0.23 23.92
CA ARG A 147 -13.44 0.85 24.16
C ARG A 147 -14.86 0.52 23.73
N HIS A 148 -15.03 -0.29 22.67
CA HIS A 148 -16.34 -0.46 22.02
C HIS A 148 -16.91 -1.88 22.06
N ALA A 149 -16.08 -2.93 22.15
CA ALA A 149 -16.60 -4.29 22.21
C ALA A 149 -17.14 -4.59 23.62
N ARG A 150 -18.32 -5.23 23.70
CA ARG A 150 -18.95 -5.58 24.98
C ARG A 150 -18.38 -6.85 25.59
N HIS A 151 -18.01 -7.82 24.75
CA HIS A 151 -17.62 -9.17 25.15
C HIS A 151 -16.13 -9.44 24.90
N GLN A 152 -15.49 -10.15 25.83
CA GLN A 152 -14.09 -10.58 25.67
C GLN A 152 -13.89 -11.51 24.47
N SER A 153 -14.86 -12.39 24.21
CA SER A 153 -14.84 -13.27 23.04
C SER A 153 -14.75 -12.49 21.73
N THR A 154 -15.50 -11.38 21.61
CA THR A 154 -15.42 -10.49 20.44
C THR A 154 -14.05 -9.84 20.32
N ARG A 155 -13.47 -9.36 21.43
CA ARG A 155 -12.12 -8.74 21.42
C ARG A 155 -11.06 -9.73 20.97
N ILE A 156 -11.09 -10.95 21.52
CA ILE A 156 -10.14 -12.02 21.17
C ILE A 156 -10.33 -12.45 19.72
N LEU A 157 -11.56 -12.73 19.30
CA LEU A 157 -11.86 -13.21 17.95
C LEU A 157 -11.41 -12.18 16.90
N VAL A 158 -11.83 -10.92 17.02
CA VAL A 158 -11.49 -9.89 16.04
C VAL A 158 -9.99 -9.61 16.02
N LEU A 159 -9.34 -9.50 17.19
CA LEU A 159 -7.90 -9.24 17.25
C LEU A 159 -7.07 -10.44 16.74
N ALA A 160 -7.48 -11.67 17.05
CA ALA A 160 -6.82 -12.87 16.54
C ALA A 160 -7.00 -13.02 15.01
N THR A 161 -8.21 -12.78 14.50
CA THR A 161 -8.46 -12.77 13.04
C THR A 161 -7.63 -11.69 12.35
N ALA A 162 -7.57 -10.48 12.90
CA ALA A 162 -6.74 -9.41 12.34
C ALA A 162 -5.23 -9.72 12.40
N ALA A 163 -4.77 -10.39 13.46
CA ALA A 163 -3.36 -10.70 13.67
C ALA A 163 -2.86 -11.89 12.83
N VAL A 164 -3.64 -12.98 12.73
CA VAL A 164 -3.19 -14.22 12.07
C VAL A 164 -4.22 -14.88 11.17
N GLY A 165 -5.51 -14.52 11.28
CA GLY A 165 -6.60 -15.10 10.48
C GLY A 165 -6.97 -14.27 9.25
N THR A 166 -6.08 -13.41 8.76
CA THR A 166 -6.34 -12.47 7.66
C THR A 166 -5.51 -12.78 6.42
N LEU A 167 -6.10 -12.53 5.25
CA LEU A 167 -5.39 -12.60 3.97
C LEU A 167 -4.34 -11.49 3.80
N LEU A 168 -4.28 -10.51 4.70
CA LEU A 168 -3.26 -9.47 4.69
C LEU A 168 -1.84 -9.99 4.91
N LEU A 169 -1.66 -11.07 5.69
CA LEU A 169 -0.34 -11.60 6.04
C LEU A 169 0.50 -11.96 4.79
N PRO A 170 -0.04 -12.72 3.80
CA PRO A 170 0.63 -12.94 2.52
C PRO A 170 0.99 -11.69 1.73
N PHE A 171 0.28 -10.57 1.90
CA PHE A 171 0.62 -9.32 1.21
C PHE A 171 1.79 -8.60 1.89
N LEU A 172 2.02 -8.78 3.19
CA LEU A 172 3.09 -8.08 3.93
C LEU A 172 4.49 -8.37 3.38
N VAL A 173 4.69 -9.52 2.73
CA VAL A 173 5.98 -9.93 2.17
C VAL A 173 6.30 -9.34 0.79
N ALA A 174 5.38 -8.56 0.20
CA ALA A 174 5.55 -7.92 -1.10
C ALA A 174 5.25 -6.42 -1.03
N LEU A 175 5.89 -5.63 -1.88
CA LEU A 175 5.59 -4.20 -2.00
C LEU A 175 4.27 -4.04 -2.77
N ASN A 176 3.22 -3.67 -2.05
CA ASN A 176 1.87 -3.58 -2.59
C ASN A 176 1.10 -2.42 -1.94
N ASN A 177 0.02 -1.99 -2.61
CA ASN A 177 -0.85 -0.90 -2.18
C ASN A 177 -1.95 -1.36 -1.20
N HIS A 178 -2.34 -2.63 -1.21
CA HIS A 178 -3.43 -3.14 -0.38
C HIS A 178 -3.07 -3.14 1.11
N THR A 179 -1.84 -3.52 1.47
CA THR A 179 -1.38 -3.51 2.87
C THR A 179 -1.49 -2.11 3.48
N ILE A 180 -0.96 -1.11 2.80
CA ILE A 180 -0.97 0.27 3.31
C ILE A 180 -2.38 0.89 3.29
N ALA A 181 -3.23 0.51 2.33
CA ALA A 181 -4.63 0.94 2.31
C ALA A 181 -5.41 0.29 3.46
N ALA A 182 -5.28 -1.01 3.67
CA ALA A 182 -5.96 -1.74 4.73
C ALA A 182 -5.53 -1.27 6.14
N THR A 183 -4.25 -0.96 6.35
CA THR A 183 -3.81 -0.36 7.62
C THR A 183 -4.42 1.04 7.82
N ALA A 184 -4.50 1.86 6.76
CA ALA A 184 -5.14 3.16 6.81
C ALA A 184 -6.62 3.08 7.20
N VAL A 185 -7.37 2.08 6.71
CA VAL A 185 -8.77 1.83 7.09
C VAL A 185 -8.92 1.70 8.61
N VAL A 186 -7.99 1.02 9.29
CA VAL A 186 -8.02 0.87 10.76
C VAL A 186 -7.86 2.23 11.45
N PHE A 187 -6.95 3.09 10.97
CA PHE A 187 -6.78 4.43 11.52
C PHE A 187 -7.99 5.32 11.25
N VAL A 188 -8.61 5.24 10.07
CA VAL A 188 -9.85 5.97 9.76
C VAL A 188 -10.97 5.52 10.70
N ALA A 189 -11.19 4.22 10.85
CA ALA A 189 -12.21 3.68 11.74
C ALA A 189 -12.00 4.14 13.18
N ALA A 190 -10.77 4.05 13.69
CA ALA A 190 -10.43 4.51 15.03
C ALA A 190 -10.68 6.01 15.23
N ALA A 191 -10.31 6.84 14.25
CA ALA A 191 -10.49 8.29 14.33
C ALA A 191 -11.97 8.69 14.20
N VAL A 192 -12.73 8.04 13.31
CA VAL A 192 -14.17 8.29 13.14
C VAL A 192 -14.92 7.90 14.41
N LEU A 193 -14.64 6.73 14.99
CA LEU A 193 -15.30 6.29 16.24
C LEU A 193 -15.02 7.23 17.43
N ARG A 194 -13.80 7.77 17.52
CA ARG A 194 -13.46 8.80 18.52
C ARG A 194 -14.37 10.02 18.41
N VAL A 195 -14.69 10.46 17.20
CA VAL A 195 -15.55 11.62 16.97
C VAL A 195 -17.02 11.25 17.14
N THR A 196 -17.49 10.20 16.48
CA THR A 196 -18.94 9.93 16.33
C THR A 196 -19.55 9.19 17.52
N VAL A 197 -18.76 8.38 18.23
CA VAL A 197 -19.24 7.57 19.37
C VAL A 197 -18.73 8.13 20.69
N GLU A 198 -17.44 8.45 20.77
CA GLU A 198 -16.85 8.98 22.01
C GLU A 198 -17.05 10.50 22.16
N HIS A 199 -17.59 11.18 21.14
CA HIS A 199 -17.82 12.64 21.14
C HIS A 199 -16.53 13.44 21.45
N ASP A 200 -15.36 12.88 21.15
CA ASP A 200 -14.07 13.57 21.27
C ASP A 200 -13.75 14.34 19.99
N HIS A 201 -14.20 15.60 19.97
CA HIS A 201 -14.05 16.46 18.80
C HIS A 201 -12.66 17.13 18.72
N CYS A 202 -11.61 16.53 19.29
CA CYS A 202 -10.25 17.01 19.10
C CYS A 202 -9.90 17.07 17.59
N PRO A 203 -9.38 18.20 17.07
CA PRO A 203 -9.06 18.36 15.64
C PRO A 203 -8.20 17.24 15.05
N ARG A 204 -7.31 16.64 15.86
CA ARG A 204 -6.45 15.53 15.44
C ARG A 204 -7.21 14.35 14.84
N HIS A 205 -8.42 14.04 15.33
CA HIS A 205 -9.19 12.91 14.82
C HIS A 205 -9.71 13.20 13.41
N PHE A 206 -10.14 14.43 13.14
CA PHE A 206 -10.54 14.86 11.80
C PHE A 206 -9.35 14.85 10.83
N ILE A 207 -8.18 15.34 11.28
CA ILE A 207 -6.94 15.31 10.51
C ILE A 207 -6.56 13.86 10.16
N PHE A 208 -6.49 12.97 11.16
CA PHE A 208 -6.15 11.56 10.92
C PHE A 208 -7.18 10.86 10.03
N ALA A 209 -8.47 11.06 10.26
CA ALA A 209 -9.51 10.49 9.39
C ALA A 209 -9.33 10.97 7.94
N GLY A 210 -9.01 12.26 7.72
CA GLY A 210 -8.81 12.82 6.39
C GLY A 210 -7.54 12.31 5.71
N LEU A 211 -6.40 12.35 6.42
CA LEU A 211 -5.12 11.85 5.91
C LEU A 211 -5.20 10.37 5.54
N PHE A 212 -5.70 9.52 6.45
CA PHE A 212 -5.73 8.08 6.21
C PHE A 212 -6.82 7.64 5.23
N SER A 213 -7.96 8.34 5.14
CA SER A 213 -8.96 8.04 4.10
C SER A 213 -8.49 8.47 2.71
N GLY A 214 -7.85 9.64 2.62
CA GLY A 214 -7.15 10.08 1.40
C GLY A 214 -6.04 9.11 0.99
N TRP A 215 -5.25 8.64 1.97
CA TRP A 215 -4.18 7.66 1.74
C TRP A 215 -4.72 6.30 1.29
N ALA A 216 -5.80 5.82 1.90
CA ALA A 216 -6.48 4.61 1.46
C ALA A 216 -6.94 4.74 0.00
N ALA A 217 -7.64 5.83 -0.34
CA ALA A 217 -8.15 6.07 -1.69
C ALA A 217 -7.05 6.25 -2.75
N ALA A 218 -5.94 6.92 -2.39
CA ALA A 218 -4.81 7.10 -3.29
C ALA A 218 -4.09 5.79 -3.62
N ASN A 219 -4.23 4.78 -2.76
CA ASN A 219 -3.61 3.47 -2.93
C ASN A 219 -4.59 2.43 -3.44
N ASP A 220 -5.88 2.55 -3.16
CA ASP A 220 -6.91 1.57 -3.51
C ASP A 220 -8.20 2.31 -3.92
N LEU A 221 -8.57 2.22 -5.19
CA LEU A 221 -9.65 3.02 -5.78
C LEU A 221 -11.01 2.79 -5.08
N PRO A 222 -11.45 1.55 -4.83
CA PRO A 222 -12.64 1.27 -4.02
C PRO A 222 -12.66 2.01 -2.67
N ALA A 223 -11.50 2.30 -2.07
CA ALA A 223 -11.41 3.02 -0.81
C ALA A 223 -11.75 4.53 -0.92
N ALA A 224 -11.98 5.08 -2.12
CA ALA A 224 -12.58 6.41 -2.28
C ALA A 224 -13.96 6.50 -1.61
N SER A 225 -14.71 5.39 -1.56
CA SER A 225 -15.97 5.29 -0.81
C SER A 225 -15.80 5.59 0.68
N LEU A 226 -14.63 5.27 1.25
CA LEU A 226 -14.32 5.54 2.67
C LEU A 226 -14.20 7.03 2.95
N ILE A 227 -13.69 7.84 2.02
CA ILE A 227 -13.68 9.31 2.15
C ILE A 227 -15.11 9.83 2.27
N VAL A 228 -16.01 9.32 1.41
CA VAL A 228 -17.42 9.75 1.39
C VAL A 228 -18.12 9.37 2.69
N VAL A 229 -17.99 8.11 3.12
CA VAL A 229 -18.63 7.62 4.36
C VAL A 229 -18.06 8.32 5.59
N ALA A 230 -16.74 8.41 5.73
CA ALA A 230 -16.12 9.11 6.85
C ALA A 230 -16.48 10.60 6.86
N GLY A 231 -16.41 11.25 5.70
CA GLY A 231 -16.77 12.66 5.55
C GLY A 231 -18.24 12.92 5.90
N TRP A 232 -19.17 12.07 5.45
CA TRP A 232 -20.58 12.18 5.79
C TRP A 232 -20.81 12.03 7.29
N LEU A 233 -20.26 10.99 7.92
CA LEU A 233 -20.38 10.78 9.37
C LEU A 233 -19.83 11.96 10.17
N LEU A 234 -18.63 12.45 9.82
CA LEU A 234 -18.00 13.57 10.50
C LEU A 234 -18.75 14.90 10.26
N LEU A 235 -19.32 15.12 9.07
CA LEU A 235 -20.16 16.29 8.78
C LEU A 235 -21.44 16.30 9.61
N GLN A 236 -22.03 15.13 9.89
CA GLN A 236 -23.20 15.05 10.77
C GLN A 236 -22.84 15.37 12.23
N THR A 237 -21.63 15.03 12.67
CA THR A 237 -21.18 15.27 14.06
C THR A 237 -20.63 16.68 14.28
N ASP A 238 -19.74 17.17 13.41
CA ASP A 238 -19.11 18.49 13.52
C ASP A 238 -18.73 19.04 12.13
N ARG A 239 -19.63 19.81 11.54
CA ARG A 239 -19.44 20.41 10.21
C ARG A 239 -18.18 21.28 10.14
N ARG A 240 -17.97 22.11 11.16
CA ARG A 240 -16.90 23.11 11.15
C ARG A 240 -15.54 22.41 11.15
N ARG A 241 -15.31 21.47 12.05
CA ARG A 241 -14.03 20.74 12.12
C ARG A 241 -13.83 19.81 10.93
N THR A 242 -14.91 19.25 10.38
CA THR A 242 -14.81 18.44 9.16
C THR A 242 -14.34 19.28 7.97
N LEU A 243 -14.91 20.47 7.78
CA LEU A 243 -14.49 21.37 6.70
C LEU A 243 -13.10 21.98 6.91
N MET A 244 -12.70 22.27 8.16
CA MET A 244 -11.41 22.90 8.45
C MET A 244 -10.23 21.93 8.56
N PHE A 245 -10.49 20.67 8.92
CA PHE A 245 -9.41 19.72 9.23
C PHE A 245 -9.48 18.44 8.40
N PHE A 246 -10.64 17.79 8.32
CA PHE A 246 -10.77 16.55 7.53
C PHE A 246 -10.60 16.83 6.03
N LEU A 247 -11.37 17.77 5.48
CA LEU A 247 -11.36 18.03 4.05
C LEU A 247 -9.99 18.51 3.53
N PRO A 248 -9.28 19.46 4.17
CA PRO A 248 -7.94 19.85 3.74
C PRO A 248 -6.93 18.70 3.83
N SER A 249 -7.09 17.81 4.82
CA SER A 249 -6.23 16.63 4.95
C SER A 249 -6.44 15.62 3.83
N VAL A 250 -7.70 15.39 3.41
CA VAL A 250 -8.00 14.59 2.21
C VAL A 250 -7.40 15.23 0.97
N VAL A 251 -7.63 16.54 0.78
CA VAL A 251 -7.14 17.29 -0.38
C VAL A 251 -5.61 17.25 -0.46
N LEU A 252 -4.91 17.33 0.66
CA LEU A 252 -3.44 17.21 0.69
C LEU A 252 -2.96 15.89 0.07
N VAL A 253 -3.57 14.77 0.45
CA VAL A 253 -3.16 13.46 -0.05
C VAL A 253 -3.55 13.27 -1.52
N LEU A 254 -4.75 13.73 -1.90
CA LEU A 254 -5.19 13.67 -3.30
C LEU A 254 -4.33 14.58 -4.19
N ALA A 255 -3.92 15.75 -3.70
CA ALA A 255 -3.00 16.63 -4.40
C ALA A 255 -1.64 15.95 -4.61
N ALA A 256 -1.10 15.26 -3.59
CA ALA A 256 0.13 14.47 -3.74
C ALA A 256 -0.02 13.33 -4.75
N PHE A 257 -1.16 12.63 -4.74
CA PHE A 257 -1.49 11.60 -5.72
C PHE A 257 -1.54 12.17 -7.14
N VAL A 258 -2.27 13.28 -7.37
CA VAL A 258 -2.37 13.90 -8.69
C VAL A 258 -1.00 14.43 -9.14
N THR A 259 -0.26 15.08 -8.25
CA THR A 259 1.07 15.64 -8.56
C THR A 259 2.03 14.56 -9.01
N THR A 260 2.13 13.45 -8.28
CA THR A 260 3.00 12.33 -8.67
C THR A 260 2.56 11.68 -9.99
N ASN A 261 1.25 11.63 -10.28
CA ASN A 261 0.76 11.19 -11.60
C ASN A 261 1.11 12.17 -12.72
N VAL A 262 1.00 13.48 -12.51
CA VAL A 262 1.39 14.50 -13.50
C VAL A 262 2.88 14.40 -13.82
N ILE A 263 3.72 14.20 -12.81
CA ILE A 263 5.16 14.03 -13.02
C ILE A 263 5.46 12.74 -13.78
N ALA A 264 4.80 11.63 -13.44
CA ALA A 264 5.06 10.34 -14.07
C ALA A 264 4.48 10.18 -15.48
N THR A 265 3.30 10.76 -15.73
CA THR A 265 2.50 10.50 -16.94
C THR A 265 2.33 11.71 -17.86
N GLY A 266 2.78 12.89 -17.45
CA GLY A 266 2.48 14.16 -18.13
C GLY A 266 1.04 14.66 -17.93
N GLY A 267 0.20 13.94 -17.18
CA GLY A 267 -1.21 14.29 -16.96
C GLY A 267 -1.78 13.78 -15.62
N TRP A 268 -3.02 14.13 -15.34
CA TRP A 268 -3.67 13.76 -14.06
C TRP A 268 -4.14 12.30 -14.02
N LYS A 269 -4.35 11.68 -15.20
CA LYS A 269 -4.88 10.33 -15.33
C LYS A 269 -3.75 9.31 -15.05
N PRO A 270 -3.91 8.40 -14.06
CA PRO A 270 -2.89 7.41 -13.74
C PRO A 270 -2.74 6.36 -14.84
N PHE A 271 -1.54 5.75 -14.96
CA PHE A 271 -1.27 4.79 -16.03
C PHE A 271 -2.21 3.59 -16.06
N TYR A 272 -2.59 3.03 -14.91
CA TYR A 272 -3.52 1.91 -14.89
C TYR A 272 -4.88 2.23 -15.53
N ALA A 273 -5.32 3.49 -15.53
CA ALA A 273 -6.57 3.89 -16.15
C ALA A 273 -6.49 3.96 -17.70
N TYR A 274 -5.31 3.73 -18.29
CA TYR A 274 -5.11 3.54 -19.73
C TYR A 274 -5.16 2.08 -20.16
N TYR A 275 -5.65 1.18 -19.29
CA TYR A 275 -5.84 -0.22 -19.64
C TYR A 275 -6.61 -0.38 -20.95
N GLY A 276 -6.12 -1.26 -21.84
CA GLY A 276 -6.70 -1.51 -23.16
C GLY A 276 -6.33 -0.51 -24.27
N THR A 277 -5.55 0.53 -23.97
CA THR A 277 -5.06 1.50 -24.98
C THR A 277 -3.69 1.12 -25.54
N GLU A 278 -3.17 1.88 -26.50
CA GLU A 278 -1.82 1.74 -27.06
C GLU A 278 -0.71 1.78 -26.01
N LYS A 279 -0.94 2.44 -24.86
CA LYS A 279 0.01 2.43 -23.74
C LYS A 279 0.23 1.02 -23.17
N TYR A 280 -0.78 0.17 -23.24
CA TYR A 280 -0.73 -1.24 -22.80
C TYR A 280 -0.45 -2.20 -23.95
N LEU A 281 -0.86 -1.86 -25.17
CA LEU A 281 -0.81 -2.72 -26.34
C LEU A 281 0.35 -2.33 -27.26
N TRP A 282 1.57 -2.69 -26.86
CA TRP A 282 2.80 -2.32 -27.56
C TRP A 282 3.61 -3.55 -28.02
N THR A 283 4.38 -3.35 -29.09
CA THR A 283 5.43 -4.26 -29.57
C THR A 283 6.69 -3.45 -29.84
N VAL A 284 7.81 -3.82 -29.24
CA VAL A 284 9.08 -3.09 -29.31
C VAL A 284 10.21 -4.10 -29.41
N ASP A 285 11.09 -3.96 -30.39
CA ASP A 285 12.28 -4.80 -30.57
C ASP A 285 11.97 -6.32 -30.52
N GLY A 286 10.83 -6.71 -31.11
CA GLY A 286 10.35 -8.10 -31.09
C GLY A 286 9.73 -8.56 -29.77
N GLN A 287 9.77 -7.75 -28.70
CA GLN A 287 9.06 -8.01 -27.45
C GLN A 287 7.63 -7.45 -27.52
N GLN A 288 6.66 -8.32 -27.25
CA GLN A 288 5.24 -7.96 -27.15
C GLN A 288 4.83 -7.73 -25.70
N SER A 289 3.90 -6.80 -25.51
CA SER A 289 3.21 -6.63 -24.23
C SER A 289 2.43 -7.90 -23.86
N TYR A 290 2.50 -8.29 -22.59
CA TYR A 290 1.69 -9.39 -22.04
C TYR A 290 0.20 -9.16 -22.28
N TRP A 291 -0.24 -7.91 -22.24
CA TRP A 291 -1.65 -7.52 -22.35
C TRP A 291 -2.22 -7.64 -23.77
N LEU A 292 -1.40 -7.93 -24.79
CA LEU A 292 -1.89 -8.32 -26.12
C LEU A 292 -2.50 -9.73 -26.12
N ASN A 293 -2.03 -10.60 -25.23
CA ASN A 293 -2.50 -11.97 -25.10
C ASN A 293 -2.41 -12.41 -23.62
N PRO A 294 -3.25 -11.85 -22.73
CA PRO A 294 -3.20 -12.16 -21.31
C PRO A 294 -3.49 -13.64 -21.06
N GLN A 295 -2.98 -14.19 -19.95
CA GLN A 295 -3.07 -15.62 -19.62
C GLN A 295 -3.75 -15.86 -18.27
N GLY A 296 -4.29 -17.07 -18.09
CA GLY A 296 -4.90 -17.48 -16.82
C GLY A 296 -6.07 -16.58 -16.40
N ILE A 297 -6.03 -16.11 -15.14
CA ILE A 297 -7.06 -15.25 -14.56
C ILE A 297 -7.16 -13.88 -15.26
N ASP A 298 -6.06 -13.41 -15.87
CA ASP A 298 -6.01 -12.12 -16.56
C ASP A 298 -6.77 -12.13 -17.90
N LYS A 299 -7.26 -13.30 -18.36
CA LYS A 299 -8.19 -13.39 -19.50
C LYS A 299 -9.61 -12.96 -19.16
N GLY A 300 -9.91 -12.70 -17.88
CA GLY A 300 -11.20 -12.20 -17.46
C GLY A 300 -11.58 -10.95 -18.25
N GLY A 301 -12.62 -11.06 -19.09
CA GLY A 301 -13.18 -9.96 -19.86
C GLY A 301 -14.04 -9.02 -19.01
N ASP A 302 -13.65 -8.82 -17.76
CA ASP A 302 -14.43 -8.04 -16.80
C ASP A 302 -14.57 -6.61 -17.31
N SER A 303 -15.81 -6.12 -17.30
CA SER A 303 -16.09 -4.75 -17.70
C SER A 303 -15.35 -3.76 -16.80
N MET A 304 -14.99 -2.59 -17.34
CA MET A 304 -14.30 -1.55 -16.57
C MET A 304 -15.00 -1.19 -15.23
N PRO A 305 -16.34 -1.14 -15.13
CA PRO A 305 -17.01 -0.97 -13.85
C PRO A 305 -16.74 -2.09 -12.83
N VAL A 306 -16.64 -3.35 -13.27
CA VAL A 306 -16.30 -4.49 -12.40
C VAL A 306 -14.84 -4.35 -11.93
N TYR A 307 -13.94 -3.97 -12.83
CA TYR A 307 -12.53 -3.72 -12.50
C TYR A 307 -12.31 -2.57 -11.51
N LEU A 308 -13.17 -1.54 -11.50
CA LEU A 308 -13.06 -0.41 -10.57
C LEU A 308 -13.51 -0.71 -9.13
N VAL A 309 -14.24 -1.81 -8.91
CA VAL A 309 -14.85 -2.17 -7.61
C VAL A 309 -14.15 -3.38 -6.97
N LEU A 310 -13.30 -4.08 -7.72
CA LEU A 310 -12.39 -5.12 -7.26
C LEU A 310 -11.08 -4.54 -6.73
#